data_AF-A0A3D1G8F7-F1
#
_entry.id   AF-A0A3D1G8F7-F1
#
_cell.length_a   1.000
_cell.length_b   1.000
_cell.length_c   1.000
_cell.angle_alpha   90.00
_cell.angle_beta   90.00
_cell.angle_gamma   90.00
#
_symmetry.space_group_name_H-M   'P 1'
#
loop_
_entity.id
_entity.type
_entity.pdbx_description
1 polymer ?
#
loop_
_entity_poly.entity_id
_entity_poly.type
_entity_poly.pdbx_seq_one_letter_code
_entity_poly.pdbx_strand_id
1 'polypeptide(L)'
;MKKRTDLHFAVIGIGAFGSALANKLSEEGAYVIAVDSSMDRLNEVKSVVSDAICFDATDPELLESHGICDVDVAVIAIGESFEPVVLIAMQLLNAGVKEVYGRASTKTQVQILKQIGITDVIHPERQVAERMGVMLVRSGLSDIFDLGEGLALFEVEAPKEMIGYTLADLELRSRYELNLITIKRYIEDVDSDDIKDHYKPIGILTGKTTVHEKDRFLLVGSKDNCDRLLRNS
;
A
#
# COMPACT_ATOMS: atom_id res chain seq x y z
N MET A 1 13.41 -20.22 10.72
CA MET A 1 12.61 -19.39 9.78
C MET A 1 13.57 -18.79 8.77
N LYS A 2 13.28 -18.93 7.46
CA LYS A 2 14.01 -18.20 6.40
C LYS A 2 13.86 -16.68 6.64
N LYS A 3 14.84 -15.86 6.25
CA LYS A 3 14.58 -14.41 6.17
C LYS A 3 13.58 -14.17 5.03
N ARG A 4 12.76 -13.12 5.13
CA ARG A 4 11.76 -12.81 4.09
C ARG A 4 12.38 -12.58 2.71
N THR A 5 13.64 -12.16 2.67
CA THR A 5 14.45 -11.97 1.45
C THR A 5 14.92 -13.30 0.83
N ASP A 6 14.91 -14.40 1.56
CA ASP A 6 15.27 -15.74 1.07
C ASP A 6 14.05 -16.53 0.57
N LEU A 7 12.88 -15.87 0.52
CA LEU A 7 11.64 -16.44 0.01
C LEU A 7 11.56 -16.25 -1.50
N HIS A 8 10.98 -17.24 -2.17
CA HIS A 8 10.65 -17.14 -3.59
C HIS A 8 9.23 -16.62 -3.73
N PHE A 9 9.05 -15.57 -4.56
CA PHE A 9 7.78 -14.94 -4.82
C PHE A 9 7.34 -15.21 -6.26
N ALA A 10 6.09 -15.63 -6.45
CA ALA A 10 5.45 -15.60 -7.76
C ALA A 10 4.48 -14.40 -7.84
N VAL A 11 4.60 -13.61 -8.90
CA VAL A 11 3.63 -12.56 -9.24
C VAL A 11 2.95 -12.96 -10.55
N ILE A 12 1.68 -13.34 -10.47
CA ILE A 12 0.90 -13.89 -11.58
C ILE A 12 -0.08 -12.83 -12.09
N GLY A 13 0.15 -12.35 -13.30
CA GLY A 13 -0.55 -11.22 -13.93
C GLY A 13 0.26 -9.93 -13.78
N ILE A 14 0.93 -9.51 -14.86
CA ILE A 14 1.80 -8.32 -14.94
C ILE A 14 1.03 -7.17 -15.60
N GLY A 15 -0.15 -6.85 -15.04
CA GLY A 15 -0.82 -5.57 -15.30
C GLY A 15 -0.25 -4.46 -14.41
N ALA A 16 -0.90 -3.29 -14.38
CA ALA A 16 -0.41 -2.12 -13.63
C ALA A 16 -0.06 -2.39 -12.14
N PHE A 17 -0.87 -3.20 -11.45
CA PHE A 17 -0.58 -3.58 -10.06
C PHE A 17 0.54 -4.62 -9.95
N GLY A 18 0.48 -5.66 -10.79
CA GLY A 18 1.46 -6.76 -10.75
C GLY A 18 2.86 -6.31 -11.12
N SER A 19 3.01 -5.44 -12.12
CA SER A 19 4.31 -4.88 -12.51
C SER A 19 4.90 -4.01 -11.39
N ALA A 20 4.10 -3.11 -10.80
CA ALA A 20 4.53 -2.30 -9.67
C ALA A 20 4.96 -3.15 -8.46
N LEU A 21 4.21 -4.22 -8.16
CA LEU A 21 4.54 -5.14 -7.08
C LEU A 21 5.83 -5.92 -7.38
N ALA A 22 5.98 -6.47 -8.58
CA ALA A 22 7.17 -7.22 -8.98
C ALA A 22 8.43 -6.37 -8.94
N ASN A 23 8.35 -5.12 -9.42
CA ASN A 23 9.45 -4.14 -9.32
C ASN A 23 9.79 -3.89 -7.85
N LYS A 24 8.80 -3.61 -7.01
CA LYS A 24 9.05 -3.28 -5.61
C LYS A 24 9.65 -4.45 -4.83
N LEU A 25 9.19 -5.67 -5.08
CA LEU A 25 9.78 -6.87 -4.48
C LEU A 25 11.25 -7.06 -4.90
N SER A 26 11.54 -6.82 -6.18
CA SER A 26 12.91 -6.91 -6.71
C SER A 26 13.84 -5.84 -6.12
N GLU A 27 13.36 -4.61 -5.94
CA GLU A 27 14.09 -3.52 -5.28
C GLU A 27 14.45 -3.86 -3.82
N GLU A 28 13.57 -4.56 -3.10
CA GLU A 28 13.81 -5.03 -1.74
C GLU A 28 14.70 -6.30 -1.68
N GLY A 29 15.22 -6.75 -2.83
CA GLY A 29 16.15 -7.86 -2.96
C GLY A 29 15.51 -9.25 -2.89
N ALA A 30 14.20 -9.35 -3.15
CA ALA A 30 13.50 -10.65 -3.18
C ALA A 30 13.74 -11.40 -4.50
N TYR A 31 13.65 -12.73 -4.46
CA TYR A 31 13.61 -13.55 -5.67
C TYR A 31 12.20 -13.55 -6.25
N VAL A 32 12.02 -13.01 -7.46
CA VAL A 32 10.70 -12.79 -8.08
C VAL A 32 10.58 -13.53 -9.41
N ILE A 33 9.56 -14.38 -9.51
CA ILE A 33 9.11 -15.01 -10.75
C ILE A 33 7.86 -14.26 -11.23
N ALA A 34 7.98 -13.52 -12.33
CA ALA A 34 6.87 -12.85 -12.99
C ALA A 34 6.23 -13.77 -14.04
N VAL A 35 4.91 -13.91 -13.99
CA VAL A 35 4.13 -14.73 -14.92
C VAL A 35 3.03 -13.89 -15.56
N ASP A 36 2.93 -13.90 -16.89
CA ASP A 36 1.79 -13.35 -17.64
C ASP A 36 1.63 -14.12 -18.95
N SER A 37 0.44 -14.10 -19.55
CA SER A 37 0.21 -14.68 -20.87
C SER A 37 0.68 -13.77 -22.01
N SER A 38 0.94 -12.49 -21.72
CA SER A 38 1.47 -11.49 -22.64
C SER A 38 2.97 -11.27 -22.44
N MET A 39 3.76 -11.66 -23.45
CA MET A 39 5.19 -11.36 -23.48
C MET A 39 5.47 -9.85 -23.47
N ASP A 40 4.56 -9.04 -24.04
CA ASP A 40 4.69 -7.58 -24.07
C ASP A 40 4.65 -6.99 -22.65
N ARG A 41 3.72 -7.46 -21.80
CA ARG A 41 3.67 -7.06 -20.38
C ARG A 41 4.90 -7.52 -19.61
N LEU A 42 5.37 -8.75 -19.84
CA LEU A 42 6.59 -9.25 -19.19
C LEU A 42 7.83 -8.47 -19.57
N ASN A 43 7.90 -7.93 -20.80
CA ASN A 43 9.01 -7.09 -21.22
C ASN A 43 9.19 -5.83 -20.35
N GLU A 44 8.15 -5.37 -19.65
CA GLU A 44 8.21 -4.21 -18.74
C GLU A 44 9.00 -4.50 -17.46
N VAL A 45 9.06 -5.76 -17.01
CA VAL A 45 9.65 -6.15 -15.72
C VAL A 45 10.84 -7.10 -15.85
N LYS A 46 11.04 -7.73 -17.01
CA LYS A 46 12.08 -8.77 -17.22
C LYS A 46 13.51 -8.34 -16.89
N SER A 47 13.80 -7.04 -16.90
CA SER A 47 15.15 -6.51 -16.58
C SER A 47 15.41 -6.39 -15.08
N VAL A 48 14.38 -6.49 -14.24
CA VAL A 48 14.50 -6.32 -12.78
C VAL A 48 14.11 -7.55 -11.98
N VAL A 49 13.20 -8.39 -12.49
CA VAL A 49 12.80 -9.64 -11.82
C VAL A 49 13.83 -10.75 -12.03
N SER A 50 13.78 -11.79 -11.21
CA SER A 50 14.68 -12.94 -11.30
C SER A 50 14.36 -13.82 -12.51
N ASP A 51 13.07 -14.09 -12.72
CA ASP A 51 12.56 -14.83 -13.86
C ASP A 51 11.30 -14.17 -14.41
N ALA A 52 11.14 -14.19 -15.74
CA ALA A 52 9.93 -13.77 -16.42
C ALA A 52 9.50 -14.88 -17.38
N ILE A 53 8.33 -15.49 -17.13
CA ILE A 53 7.86 -16.69 -17.84
C ILE A 53 6.50 -16.39 -18.49
N CYS A 54 6.43 -16.55 -19.81
CA CYS A 54 5.24 -16.27 -20.59
C CYS A 54 4.39 -17.53 -20.78
N PHE A 55 3.28 -17.66 -20.05
CA PHE A 55 2.32 -18.75 -20.20
C PHE A 55 0.96 -18.43 -19.58
N ASP A 56 -0.06 -19.25 -19.89
CA ASP A 56 -1.37 -19.17 -19.25
C ASP A 56 -1.34 -19.89 -17.91
N ALA A 57 -1.35 -19.12 -16.82
CA ALA A 57 -1.31 -19.64 -15.47
C ALA A 57 -2.57 -20.45 -15.07
N THR A 58 -3.65 -20.45 -15.86
CA THR A 58 -4.79 -21.32 -15.60
C THR A 58 -4.52 -22.79 -15.95
N ASP A 59 -3.43 -23.07 -16.68
CA ASP A 59 -2.96 -24.42 -16.95
C ASP A 59 -2.15 -24.97 -15.75
N PRO A 60 -2.67 -25.99 -15.05
CA PRO A 60 -2.01 -26.55 -13.87
C PRO A 60 -0.68 -27.23 -14.21
N GLU A 61 -0.53 -27.81 -15.40
CA GLU A 61 0.72 -28.49 -15.81
C GLU A 61 1.82 -27.46 -16.06
N LEU A 62 1.47 -26.29 -16.62
CA LEU A 62 2.42 -25.19 -16.81
C LEU A 62 2.80 -24.53 -15.48
N LEU A 63 1.86 -24.34 -14.56
CA LEU A 63 2.17 -23.83 -13.21
C LEU A 63 3.18 -24.71 -12.47
N GLU A 64 3.01 -26.04 -12.53
CA GLU A 64 3.90 -27.00 -11.89
C GLU A 64 5.26 -27.07 -12.59
N SER A 65 5.27 -27.25 -13.91
CA SER A 65 6.53 -27.40 -14.68
C SER A 65 7.42 -26.15 -14.66
N HIS A 66 6.84 -24.96 -14.46
CA HIS A 66 7.57 -23.71 -14.27
C HIS A 66 7.93 -23.42 -12.80
N GLY A 67 7.70 -24.36 -11.87
CA GLY A 67 8.10 -24.24 -10.47
C GLY A 67 7.29 -23.22 -9.65
N ILE A 68 6.13 -22.79 -10.15
CA ILE A 68 5.28 -21.81 -9.45
C ILE A 68 4.64 -22.44 -8.21
N CYS A 69 4.42 -23.74 -8.22
CA CYS A 69 3.92 -24.51 -7.08
C CYS A 69 4.92 -24.63 -5.91
N ASP A 70 6.21 -24.37 -6.15
CA ASP A 70 7.28 -24.53 -5.16
C ASP A 70 7.66 -23.21 -4.46
N VAL A 71 7.00 -22.11 -4.81
CA VAL A 71 7.28 -20.80 -4.23
C VAL A 71 6.80 -20.70 -2.79
N ASP A 72 7.42 -19.79 -2.02
CA ASP A 72 7.01 -19.55 -0.64
C ASP A 72 5.74 -18.65 -0.59
N VAL A 73 5.63 -17.69 -1.52
CA VAL A 73 4.53 -16.71 -1.60
C VAL A 73 4.08 -16.52 -3.04
N ALA A 74 2.77 -16.57 -3.30
CA ALA A 74 2.20 -16.29 -4.62
C ALA A 74 1.17 -15.16 -4.55
N VAL A 75 1.24 -14.23 -5.50
CA VAL A 75 0.30 -13.11 -5.64
C VAL A 75 -0.37 -13.18 -7.00
N ILE A 76 -1.68 -13.42 -7.01
CA ILE A 76 -2.51 -13.50 -8.20
C ILE A 76 -3.13 -12.13 -8.48
N ALA A 77 -2.45 -11.37 -9.33
CA ALA A 77 -2.73 -9.98 -9.68
C ALA A 77 -3.60 -9.78 -10.93
N ILE A 78 -4.14 -10.87 -11.51
CA ILE A 78 -5.06 -10.85 -12.65
C ILE A 78 -6.34 -10.07 -12.29
N GLY A 79 -6.66 -9.04 -13.06
CA GLY A 79 -7.81 -8.16 -12.81
C GLY A 79 -8.92 -8.21 -13.86
N GLU A 80 -8.65 -8.78 -15.04
CA GLU A 80 -9.57 -8.79 -16.18
C GLU A 80 -10.69 -9.85 -16.08
N SER A 81 -10.42 -10.94 -15.35
CA SER A 81 -11.40 -11.99 -15.07
C SER A 81 -11.17 -12.57 -13.68
N PHE A 82 -12.26 -12.95 -13.02
CA PHE A 82 -12.21 -13.55 -11.69
C PHE A 82 -11.98 -15.07 -11.72
N GLU A 83 -12.43 -15.74 -12.79
CA GLU A 83 -12.29 -17.19 -12.94
C GLU A 83 -10.83 -17.66 -12.90
N PRO A 84 -9.88 -17.04 -13.63
CA PRO A 84 -8.46 -17.37 -13.52
C PRO A 84 -7.93 -17.25 -12.10
N VAL A 85 -8.33 -16.21 -11.36
CA VAL A 85 -7.88 -15.99 -9.97
C VAL A 85 -8.27 -17.17 -9.08
N VAL A 86 -9.50 -17.67 -9.23
CA VAL A 86 -9.99 -18.83 -8.48
C VAL A 86 -9.25 -20.11 -8.85
N LEU A 87 -9.10 -20.40 -10.14
CA LEU A 87 -8.46 -21.63 -10.63
C LEU A 87 -7.00 -21.70 -10.17
N ILE A 88 -6.26 -20.62 -10.34
CA ILE A 88 -4.86 -20.51 -9.92
C ILE A 88 -4.74 -20.64 -8.40
N ALA A 89 -5.61 -19.96 -7.63
CA ALA A 89 -5.59 -20.04 -6.17
C ALA A 89 -5.80 -21.47 -5.68
N MET A 90 -6.79 -22.17 -6.23
CA MET A 90 -7.06 -23.56 -5.88
C MET A 90 -5.86 -24.46 -6.19
N GLN A 91 -5.22 -24.30 -7.35
CA GLN A 91 -4.05 -25.09 -7.74
C GLN A 91 -2.86 -24.87 -6.79
N LEU A 92 -2.54 -23.60 -6.49
CA LEU A 92 -1.44 -23.26 -5.59
C LEU A 92 -1.66 -23.77 -4.17
N LEU A 93 -2.89 -23.66 -3.65
CA LEU A 93 -3.24 -24.19 -2.33
C LEU A 93 -3.15 -25.73 -2.29
N ASN A 94 -3.63 -26.41 -3.34
CA ASN A 94 -3.52 -27.87 -3.44
C ASN A 94 -2.06 -28.34 -3.52
N ALA A 95 -1.20 -27.56 -4.17
CA ALA A 95 0.24 -27.82 -4.24
C ALA A 95 0.98 -27.51 -2.93
N GLY A 96 0.32 -26.84 -1.96
CA GLY A 96 0.89 -26.56 -0.65
C GLY A 96 1.66 -25.24 -0.54
N VAL A 97 1.43 -24.29 -1.47
CA VAL A 97 1.96 -22.93 -1.36
C VAL A 97 1.45 -22.29 -0.08
N LYS A 98 2.37 -21.80 0.76
CA LYS A 98 2.06 -21.37 2.14
C LYS A 98 1.28 -20.06 2.21
N GLU A 99 1.64 -19.12 1.35
CA GLU A 99 1.04 -17.79 1.32
C GLU A 99 0.51 -17.50 -0.09
N VAL A 100 -0.81 -17.40 -0.24
CA VAL A 100 -1.49 -17.10 -1.51
C VAL A 100 -2.32 -15.85 -1.34
N TYR A 101 -2.04 -14.82 -2.14
CA TYR A 101 -2.79 -13.58 -2.18
C TYR A 101 -3.55 -13.46 -3.49
N GLY A 102 -4.82 -13.04 -3.43
CA GLY A 102 -5.68 -12.99 -4.61
C GLY A 102 -6.32 -11.62 -4.77
N ARG A 103 -6.33 -11.11 -6.01
CA ARG A 103 -7.02 -9.86 -6.34
C ARG A 103 -8.53 -10.09 -6.47
N ALA A 104 -9.33 -9.17 -5.93
CA ALA A 104 -10.77 -9.13 -6.17
C ALA A 104 -11.30 -7.71 -6.34
N SER A 105 -12.43 -7.57 -7.02
CA SER A 105 -13.07 -6.27 -7.31
C SER A 105 -14.41 -6.10 -6.59
N THR A 106 -15.06 -7.19 -6.16
CA THR A 106 -16.38 -7.14 -5.52
C THR A 106 -16.41 -7.90 -4.19
N LYS A 107 -17.34 -7.55 -3.29
CA LYS A 107 -17.52 -8.24 -1.99
C LYS A 107 -17.76 -9.74 -2.15
N THR A 108 -18.52 -10.15 -3.17
CA THR A 108 -18.79 -11.56 -3.46
C THR A 108 -17.50 -12.32 -3.79
N GLN A 109 -16.64 -11.72 -4.63
CA GLN A 109 -15.34 -12.31 -4.97
C GLN A 109 -14.43 -12.44 -3.73
N VAL A 110 -14.45 -11.48 -2.81
CA VAL A 110 -13.75 -11.59 -1.52
C VAL A 110 -14.22 -12.81 -0.74
N GLN A 111 -15.53 -12.98 -0.62
CA GLN A 111 -16.09 -14.07 0.16
C GLN A 111 -15.71 -15.43 -0.45
N ILE A 112 -15.74 -15.54 -1.78
CA ILE A 112 -15.31 -16.75 -2.50
C ILE A 112 -13.83 -17.05 -2.22
N LEU A 113 -12.93 -16.08 -2.40
CA LEU A 113 -11.50 -16.27 -2.16
C LEU A 113 -11.20 -16.63 -0.70
N LYS A 114 -11.89 -16.01 0.26
CA LYS A 114 -11.76 -16.34 1.68
C LYS A 114 -12.26 -17.76 2.00
N GLN A 115 -13.32 -18.22 1.33
CA GLN A 115 -13.82 -19.59 1.49
C GLN A 115 -12.88 -20.63 0.86
N ILE A 116 -12.18 -20.27 -0.22
CA ILE A 116 -11.14 -21.11 -0.82
C ILE A 116 -9.94 -21.30 0.13
N GLY A 117 -9.72 -20.34 1.04
CA GLY A 117 -8.67 -20.42 2.05
C GLY A 117 -7.36 -19.75 1.64
N ILE A 118 -7.40 -18.77 0.73
CA ILE A 118 -6.23 -17.94 0.45
C ILE A 118 -5.84 -17.13 1.69
N THR A 119 -4.59 -16.67 1.75
CA THR A 119 -4.02 -15.92 2.87
C THR A 119 -4.71 -14.58 3.07
N ASP A 120 -4.83 -13.79 2.00
CA ASP A 120 -5.59 -12.53 2.04
C ASP A 120 -6.01 -12.05 0.65
N VAL A 121 -6.99 -11.15 0.61
CA VAL A 121 -7.55 -10.57 -0.61
C VAL A 121 -7.07 -9.13 -0.79
N ILE A 122 -6.55 -8.82 -1.97
CA ILE A 122 -6.06 -7.48 -2.31
C ILE A 122 -7.13 -6.74 -3.13
N HIS A 123 -7.35 -5.46 -2.77
CA HIS A 123 -8.29 -4.54 -3.44
C HIS A 123 -7.62 -3.22 -3.83
N PRO A 124 -6.76 -3.20 -4.86
CA PRO A 124 -5.94 -2.02 -5.16
C PRO A 124 -6.80 -0.78 -5.43
N GLU A 125 -7.79 -0.89 -6.33
CA GLU A 125 -8.64 0.24 -6.73
C GLU A 125 -9.50 0.76 -5.59
N ARG A 126 -10.09 -0.15 -4.80
CA ARG A 126 -11.00 0.23 -3.71
C ARG A 126 -10.24 0.98 -2.62
N GLN A 127 -9.06 0.48 -2.24
CA GLN A 127 -8.23 1.12 -1.21
C GLN A 127 -7.82 2.54 -1.62
N VAL A 128 -7.39 2.71 -2.88
CA VAL A 128 -7.05 4.04 -3.42
C VAL A 128 -8.29 4.93 -3.49
N ALA A 129 -9.43 4.42 -3.96
CA ALA A 129 -10.67 5.18 -4.08
C ALA A 129 -11.23 5.65 -2.72
N GLU A 130 -11.20 4.78 -1.71
CA GLU A 130 -11.62 5.13 -0.34
C GLU A 130 -10.74 6.25 0.24
N ARG A 131 -9.42 6.13 0.08
CA ARG A 131 -8.47 7.17 0.49
C ARG A 131 -8.70 8.49 -0.26
N MET A 132 -8.79 8.44 -1.58
CA MET A 132 -9.01 9.64 -2.41
C MET A 132 -10.35 10.31 -2.11
N GLY A 133 -11.42 9.55 -1.92
CA GLY A 133 -12.74 10.10 -1.61
C GLY A 133 -12.74 10.91 -0.31
N VAL A 134 -12.01 10.45 0.70
CA VAL A 134 -11.84 11.20 1.96
C VAL A 134 -11.03 12.47 1.75
N MET A 135 -9.93 12.41 0.99
CA MET A 135 -9.05 13.55 0.70
C MET A 135 -9.73 14.63 -0.14
N LEU A 136 -10.47 14.24 -1.19
CA LEU A 136 -11.10 15.19 -2.12
C LEU A 136 -12.19 16.06 -1.47
N VAL A 137 -12.86 15.54 -0.43
CA VAL A 137 -13.89 16.28 0.31
C VAL A 137 -13.29 17.17 1.40
N ARG A 138 -12.05 16.90 1.83
CA ARG A 138 -11.42 17.55 2.99
C ARG A 138 -10.20 18.36 2.56
N SER A 139 -10.40 19.65 2.33
CA SER A 139 -9.32 20.62 2.11
C SER A 139 -8.29 20.55 3.25
N GLY A 140 -7.01 20.48 2.90
CA GLY A 140 -5.90 20.39 3.86
C GLY A 140 -5.51 18.96 4.27
N LEU A 141 -6.29 17.92 3.91
CA LEU A 141 -5.92 16.53 4.14
C LEU A 141 -5.07 15.98 2.98
N SER A 142 -3.81 15.69 3.26
CA SER A 142 -2.83 15.17 2.29
C SER A 142 -2.73 13.65 2.26
N ASP A 143 -2.98 12.98 3.39
CA ASP A 143 -2.96 11.51 3.47
C ASP A 143 -3.84 11.02 4.64
N ILE A 144 -4.36 9.80 4.52
CA ILE A 144 -5.07 9.10 5.58
C ILE A 144 -4.75 7.61 5.56
N PHE A 145 -4.49 7.07 6.74
CA PHE A 145 -4.32 5.63 6.96
C PHE A 145 -5.26 5.18 8.08
N ASP A 146 -6.18 4.26 7.75
CA ASP A 146 -7.15 3.72 8.71
C ASP A 146 -6.45 2.77 9.70
N LEU A 147 -6.67 2.99 11.00
CA LEU A 147 -6.09 2.18 12.07
C LEU A 147 -7.12 1.19 12.66
N GLY A 148 -8.36 1.20 12.17
CA GLY A 148 -9.47 0.45 12.73
C GLY A 148 -10.18 1.20 13.86
N GLU A 149 -11.37 0.69 14.23
CA GLU A 149 -12.16 1.19 15.37
C GLU A 149 -12.48 2.69 15.34
N GLY A 150 -12.52 3.29 14.15
CA GLY A 150 -12.78 4.72 13.97
C GLY A 150 -11.58 5.63 14.19
N LEU A 151 -10.39 5.05 14.43
CA LEU A 151 -9.12 5.77 14.49
C LEU A 151 -8.44 5.78 13.11
N ALA A 152 -7.75 6.88 12.82
CA ALA A 152 -6.90 6.99 11.64
C ALA A 152 -5.68 7.88 11.93
N LEU A 153 -4.64 7.65 11.13
CA LEU A 153 -3.51 8.54 10.98
C LEU A 153 -3.81 9.51 9.85
N PHE A 154 -3.67 10.81 10.08
CA PHE A 154 -3.89 11.88 9.12
C PHE A 154 -2.60 12.62 8.86
N GLU A 155 -2.30 12.91 7.60
CA GLU A 155 -1.34 13.94 7.22
C GLU A 155 -2.11 15.18 6.78
N VAL A 156 -2.02 16.26 7.54
CA VAL A 156 -2.71 17.52 7.24
C VAL A 156 -1.75 18.67 7.13
N GLU A 157 -2.05 19.67 6.29
CA GLU A 157 -1.35 20.95 6.35
C GLU A 157 -1.61 21.63 7.70
N ALA A 158 -0.57 22.21 8.31
CA ALA A 158 -0.74 22.96 9.55
C ALA A 158 -1.68 24.16 9.32
N PRO A 159 -2.75 24.32 10.13
CA PRO A 159 -3.62 25.50 10.05
C PRO A 159 -2.81 26.80 10.17
N LYS A 160 -3.18 27.83 9.41
CA LYS A 160 -2.40 29.09 9.35
C LYS A 160 -2.32 29.79 10.71
N GLU A 161 -3.36 29.67 11.50
CA GLU A 161 -3.52 30.19 12.85
C GLU A 161 -2.58 29.51 13.85
N MET A 162 -2.06 28.32 13.53
CA MET A 162 -1.14 27.58 14.37
C MET A 162 0.33 27.90 14.07
N ILE A 163 0.61 28.59 12.97
CA ILE A 163 1.97 28.97 12.57
C ILE A 163 2.57 29.95 13.57
N GLY A 164 3.81 29.71 13.97
CA GLY A 164 4.54 30.52 14.95
C GLY A 164 4.28 30.14 16.41
N TYR A 165 3.27 29.31 16.70
CA TYR A 165 3.02 28.80 18.05
C TYR A 165 3.83 27.54 18.33
N THR A 166 4.11 27.30 19.62
CA THR A 166 4.73 26.04 20.06
C THR A 166 3.68 24.96 20.28
N LEU A 167 4.08 23.70 20.20
CA LEU A 167 3.16 22.58 20.48
C LEU A 167 2.57 22.62 21.90
N ALA A 168 3.30 23.20 22.86
CA ALA A 168 2.80 23.44 24.20
C ALA A 168 1.67 24.47 24.22
N ASP A 169 1.73 25.52 23.39
CA ASP A 169 0.68 26.55 23.29
C ASP A 169 -0.57 26.01 22.59
N LEU A 170 -0.38 25.14 21.60
CA LEU A 170 -1.46 24.60 20.77
C LEU A 170 -2.30 23.55 21.49
N GLU A 171 -1.71 22.84 22.45
CA GLU A 171 -2.34 21.78 23.25
C GLU A 171 -3.25 20.83 22.44
N LEU A 172 -2.77 20.35 21.29
CA LEU A 172 -3.58 19.58 20.33
C LEU A 172 -4.35 18.41 20.94
N ARG A 173 -3.76 17.75 21.93
CA ARG A 173 -4.38 16.62 22.64
C ARG A 173 -5.55 17.04 23.52
N SER A 174 -5.44 18.14 24.28
CA SER A 174 -6.53 18.57 25.17
C SER A 174 -7.65 19.26 24.39
N ARG A 175 -7.29 20.07 23.38
CA ARG A 175 -8.24 20.89 22.62
C ARG A 175 -8.96 20.15 21.51
N TYR A 176 -8.25 19.26 20.82
CA TYR A 176 -8.76 18.58 19.63
C TYR A 176 -8.85 17.07 19.79
N GLU A 177 -8.35 16.50 20.89
CA GLU A 177 -8.26 15.04 21.08
C GLU A 177 -7.49 14.35 19.95
N LEU A 178 -6.45 15.04 19.46
CA LEU A 178 -5.54 14.55 18.43
C LEU A 178 -4.14 14.38 19.02
N ASN A 179 -3.49 13.27 18.73
CA ASN A 179 -2.10 13.04 19.08
C ASN A 179 -1.21 13.37 17.90
N LEU A 180 -0.34 14.38 18.03
CA LEU A 180 0.66 14.69 17.03
C LEU A 180 1.85 13.73 17.17
N ILE A 181 2.10 12.95 16.12
CA ILE A 181 3.19 11.98 16.05
C ILE A 181 4.50 12.67 15.65
N THR A 182 4.45 13.45 14.56
CA THR A 182 5.57 14.25 14.05
C THR A 182 5.04 15.40 13.21
N ILE A 183 5.92 16.34 12.91
CA ILE A 183 5.73 17.31 11.82
C ILE A 183 6.60 16.85 10.65
N LYS A 184 6.06 16.89 9.42
CA LYS A 184 6.83 16.80 8.19
C LYS A 184 7.08 18.21 7.67
N ARG A 185 8.35 18.55 7.45
CA ARG A 185 8.77 19.88 6.99
C ARG A 185 9.20 19.83 5.53
N TYR A 186 8.83 20.86 4.80
CA TYR A 186 9.21 21.04 3.40
C TYR A 186 10.72 21.31 3.27
N ILE A 187 11.34 20.70 2.26
CA ILE A 187 12.76 20.80 1.92
C ILE A 187 12.87 21.03 0.41
N GLU A 188 13.53 22.12 0.02
CA GLU A 188 13.67 22.52 -1.40
C GLU A 188 14.72 21.68 -2.15
N ASP A 189 15.79 21.26 -1.48
CA ASP A 189 16.94 20.57 -2.10
C ASP A 189 16.75 19.04 -2.21
N VAL A 190 15.62 18.61 -2.78
CA VAL A 190 15.39 17.18 -3.06
C VAL A 190 15.40 16.96 -4.57
N ASP A 191 16.37 16.18 -5.03
CA ASP A 191 16.55 15.82 -6.45
C ASP A 191 15.56 14.69 -6.82
N SER A 192 14.26 14.98 -6.71
CA SER A 192 13.15 14.07 -7.00
C SER A 192 11.95 14.84 -7.53
N ASP A 193 11.29 14.30 -8.56
CA ASP A 193 10.03 14.85 -9.07
C ASP A 193 8.81 14.49 -8.19
N ASP A 194 8.96 13.57 -7.22
CA ASP A 194 7.87 13.22 -6.30
C ASP A 194 7.75 14.25 -5.17
N ILE A 195 6.60 14.96 -5.16
CA ILE A 195 6.21 15.93 -4.12
C ILE A 195 6.38 15.36 -2.70
N LYS A 196 6.19 14.05 -2.51
CA LYS A 196 6.35 13.42 -1.19
C LYS A 196 7.78 13.49 -0.66
N ASP A 197 8.78 13.45 -1.52
CA ASP A 197 10.18 13.43 -1.11
C ASP A 197 10.66 14.78 -0.58
N HIS A 198 9.95 15.86 -0.95
CA HIS A 198 10.17 17.20 -0.40
C HIS A 198 9.75 17.35 1.07
N TYR A 199 9.10 16.37 1.67
CA TYR A 199 8.61 16.46 3.06
C TYR A 199 9.27 15.41 3.96
N LYS A 200 10.11 15.85 4.92
CA LYS A 200 10.75 14.93 5.88
C LYS A 200 10.28 15.13 7.32
N PRO A 201 10.08 14.03 8.07
CA PRO A 201 9.72 14.12 9.48
C PRO A 201 10.87 14.71 10.30
N ILE A 202 10.56 15.64 11.20
CA ILE A 202 11.57 16.28 12.07
C ILE A 202 11.91 15.45 13.32
N GLY A 203 11.34 14.24 13.46
CA GLY A 203 11.62 13.30 14.55
C GLY A 203 10.75 13.51 15.79
N ILE A 204 11.32 13.27 16.97
CA ILE A 204 10.59 13.36 18.25
C ILE A 204 10.33 14.83 18.58
N LEU A 205 9.06 15.16 18.76
CA LEU A 205 8.62 16.50 19.07
C LEU A 205 8.73 16.81 20.57
N THR A 206 8.95 18.08 20.89
CA THR A 206 8.86 18.58 22.28
C THR A 206 7.83 19.70 22.35
N GLY A 207 7.37 20.04 23.55
CA GLY A 207 6.46 21.18 23.74
C GLY A 207 7.03 22.50 23.21
N LYS A 208 8.36 22.63 23.08
CA LYS A 208 9.03 23.82 22.54
C LYS A 208 9.11 23.86 21.01
N THR A 209 8.73 22.78 20.32
CA THR A 209 8.76 22.73 18.86
C THR A 209 7.75 23.72 18.30
N THR A 210 8.21 24.61 17.41
CA THR A 210 7.38 25.63 16.76
C THR A 210 6.89 25.14 15.40
N VAL A 211 5.65 25.49 15.07
CA VAL A 211 5.02 25.22 13.78
C VAL A 211 5.43 26.28 12.76
N HIS A 212 5.90 25.86 11.58
CA HIS A 212 6.35 26.74 10.51
C HIS A 212 5.38 26.73 9.31
N GLU A 213 5.53 27.70 8.41
CA GLU A 213 4.84 27.67 7.12
C GLU A 213 5.15 26.38 6.36
N LYS A 214 4.14 25.87 5.64
CA LYS A 214 4.17 24.59 4.90
C LYS A 214 4.40 23.34 5.77
N ASP A 215 4.51 23.44 7.09
CA ASP A 215 4.59 22.24 7.92
C ASP A 215 3.32 21.39 7.74
N ARG A 216 3.50 20.06 7.73
CA ARG A 216 2.40 19.10 7.74
C ARG A 216 2.39 18.32 9.04
N PHE A 217 1.23 18.25 9.68
CA PHE A 217 1.04 17.47 10.89
C PHE A 217 0.71 16.03 10.56
N LEU A 218 1.39 15.11 11.23
CA LEU A 218 1.03 13.70 11.24
C LEU A 218 0.30 13.39 12.55
N LEU A 219 -1.02 13.23 12.48
CA LEU A 219 -1.93 13.18 13.63
C LEU A 219 -2.61 11.82 13.75
N VAL A 220 -2.83 11.32 14.96
CA VAL A 220 -3.69 10.17 15.24
C VAL A 220 -4.93 10.62 16.00
N GLY A 221 -6.11 10.20 15.53
CA GLY A 221 -7.39 10.41 16.22
C GLY A 221 -8.58 9.97 15.39
N SER A 222 -9.78 10.48 15.71
CA SER A 222 -10.99 10.23 14.93
C SER A 222 -11.10 11.21 13.75
N LYS A 223 -11.87 10.81 12.72
CA LYS A 223 -12.16 11.67 11.55
C LYS A 223 -12.85 12.98 11.95
N ASP A 224 -13.80 12.92 12.88
CA ASP A 224 -14.52 14.10 13.36
C ASP A 224 -13.61 15.10 14.10
N ASN A 225 -12.65 14.58 14.87
CA ASN A 225 -11.66 15.42 15.57
C ASN A 225 -10.70 16.09 14.59
N CYS A 226 -10.27 15.38 13.55
CA CYS A 226 -9.47 15.96 12.46
C CYS A 226 -10.28 17.05 11.72
N ASP A 227 -11.55 16.81 11.43
CA ASP A 227 -12.42 17.80 10.78
C ASP A 227 -12.60 19.05 11.66
N ARG A 228 -12.69 18.89 12.99
CA ARG A 228 -12.72 20.01 13.95
C ARG A 228 -11.43 20.84 13.94
N LEU A 229 -10.27 20.20 13.77
CA LEU A 229 -9.00 20.91 13.62
C LEU A 229 -9.01 21.75 12.34
N LEU A 230 -9.39 21.15 11.21
CA LEU A 230 -9.35 21.78 9.89
C LEU A 230 -10.38 22.90 9.70
N ARG A 231 -11.53 22.86 10.39
CA ARG A 231 -12.55 23.93 10.33
C ARG A 231 -12.14 25.25 10.96
N ASN A 232 -11.13 25.23 11.83
CA ASN A 232 -10.61 26.42 12.50
C ASN A 232 -9.37 26.98 11.78
N SER A 233 -9.26 26.72 10.47
CA SER A 233 -8.14 27.10 9.58
C SER A 233 -8.53 28.08 8.49
#